data_AF-A0A1G0ZRR8-F1
#
_entry.id   AF-A0A1G0ZRR8-F1
#
_cell.length_a   1.000
_cell.length_b   1.000
_cell.length_c   1.000
_cell.angle_alpha   90.00
_cell.angle_beta   90.00
_cell.angle_gamma   90.00
#
_symmetry.space_group_name_H-M   'P 1'
#
loop_
_entity.id
_entity.type
_entity.pdbx_description
1 polymer ?
#
loop_
_entity_poly.entity_id
_entity_poly.type
_entity_poly.pdbx_seq_one_letter_code
_entity_poly.pdbx_strand_id
1 'polypeptide(L)'
;MRVAARAAAAVVAAGWCLAAVAGGADDAPAWREHATDHFRVLFVGEPAAAATSAGTAAERHYSRIATELGLSRPGQSWRWDRRVVIRLYPSEDAFRAATRAPEWAVGRASARLQEIACWAGQAGWEESVLPHEITHLMLRAYLGQEPDPPAWFVEGVTQWMEPDRRAAADEAGRWVLREGRSVPAEQLNGMAARDLADPVAATAFYRQAVSLVGFLFRHGGSERFGRLLRQVRDGKTMEAALRFTYPETLRSMKDLETRWAKELE
;
A
#
# COMPACT_ATOMS: atom_id res chain seq x y z
N MET A 1 -1.75 -25.91 30.40
CA MET A 1 -1.21 -24.54 30.21
C MET A 1 -1.26 -24.20 28.74
N ARG A 2 -2.25 -23.39 28.33
CA ARG A 2 -2.42 -22.92 26.94
C ARG A 2 -1.63 -21.61 26.80
N VAL A 3 -0.58 -21.61 26.00
CA VAL A 3 0.09 -20.37 25.57
C VAL A 3 -0.70 -19.84 24.38
N ALA A 4 -1.49 -18.80 24.62
CA ALA A 4 -2.24 -18.11 23.59
C ALA A 4 -1.28 -17.28 22.75
N ALA A 5 -1.12 -17.64 21.47
CA ALA A 5 -0.51 -16.79 20.46
C ALA A 5 -1.44 -15.59 20.22
N ARG A 6 -1.08 -14.42 20.79
CA ARG A 6 -1.67 -13.14 20.42
C ARG A 6 -0.99 -12.67 19.13
N ALA A 7 -1.55 -13.03 17.98
CA ALA A 7 -1.28 -12.32 16.74
C ALA A 7 -1.99 -10.96 16.83
N ALA A 8 -1.27 -9.93 17.29
CA ALA A 8 -1.76 -8.56 17.23
C ALA A 8 -1.79 -8.13 15.75
N ALA A 9 -2.98 -8.03 15.18
CA ALA A 9 -3.19 -7.42 13.88
C ALA A 9 -2.83 -5.93 14.00
N ALA A 10 -1.60 -5.56 13.63
CA ALA A 10 -1.24 -4.16 13.46
C ALA A 10 -2.12 -3.59 12.32
N VAL A 11 -2.94 -2.63 12.68
CA VAL A 11 -3.79 -1.85 11.77
C VAL A 11 -2.89 -0.77 11.19
N VAL A 12 -2.53 -0.92 9.92
CA VAL A 12 -1.77 0.09 9.16
C VAL A 12 -2.73 1.22 8.86
N ALA A 13 -2.66 2.33 9.61
CA ALA A 13 -3.49 3.51 9.37
C ALA A 13 -2.68 4.59 8.66
N ALA A 14 -2.36 4.43 7.36
CA ALA A 14 -1.50 5.35 6.60
C ALA A 14 -1.89 6.84 6.72
N GLY A 15 -1.30 7.51 7.72
CA GLY A 15 -1.38 8.95 7.93
C GLY A 15 -0.28 9.67 7.15
N TRP A 16 -0.68 10.49 6.18
CA TRP A 16 0.22 11.33 5.39
C TRP A 16 0.72 12.52 6.23
N CYS A 17 1.85 12.36 6.92
CA CYS A 17 2.50 13.48 7.61
C CYS A 17 3.48 14.22 6.69
N LEU A 18 3.07 15.34 6.11
CA LEU A 18 3.99 16.33 5.52
C LEU A 18 4.80 16.98 6.65
N ALA A 19 6.10 16.67 6.74
CA ALA A 19 7.04 17.42 7.55
C ALA A 19 8.32 17.68 6.75
N ALA A 20 8.70 18.94 6.66
CA ALA A 20 10.03 19.34 6.21
C ALA A 20 11.06 18.95 7.29
N VAL A 21 12.18 18.38 6.87
CA VAL A 21 13.34 18.16 7.77
C VAL A 21 14.31 19.32 7.57
N ALA A 22 14.65 19.98 8.68
CA ALA A 22 15.79 20.87 8.80
C ALA A 22 16.58 20.48 10.07
N GLY A 23 17.91 20.50 9.96
CA GLY A 23 18.90 20.29 11.05
C GLY A 23 19.43 18.84 11.11
N GLY A 24 20.72 18.57 11.32
CA GLY A 24 21.93 19.37 11.53
C GLY A 24 23.16 18.46 11.34
N ALA A 25 24.33 19.04 11.09
CA ALA A 25 25.57 18.29 10.89
C ALA A 25 26.19 17.93 12.23
N ASP A 26 26.06 16.66 12.64
CA ASP A 26 26.98 15.97 13.55
C ASP A 26 26.86 14.45 13.25
N ASP A 27 27.99 13.83 12.89
CA ASP A 27 28.19 12.43 12.48
C ASP A 27 27.04 11.80 11.67
N ALA A 28 26.94 12.20 10.41
CA ALA A 28 26.09 11.50 9.45
C ALA A 28 26.49 10.00 9.42
N PRO A 29 25.53 9.07 9.56
CA PRO A 29 25.85 7.65 9.53
C PRO A 29 26.63 7.32 8.25
N ALA A 30 27.62 6.43 8.34
CA ALA A 30 28.35 5.96 7.17
C ALA A 30 27.44 5.06 6.31
N TRP A 31 26.54 5.70 5.56
CA TRP A 31 25.59 5.04 4.67
C TRP A 31 26.35 4.33 3.56
N ARG A 32 26.15 3.02 3.48
CA ARG A 32 26.57 2.15 2.38
C ARG A 32 25.39 1.99 1.42
N GLU A 33 25.71 1.67 0.18
CA GLU A 33 24.70 1.51 -0.87
C GLU A 33 24.80 0.14 -1.54
N HIS A 34 23.64 -0.47 -1.79
CA HIS A 34 23.45 -1.57 -2.72
C HIS A 34 22.43 -1.14 -3.78
N ALA A 35 22.82 -1.06 -5.04
CA ALA A 35 21.96 -0.60 -6.13
C ALA A 35 21.48 -1.75 -7.01
N THR A 36 20.23 -1.65 -7.46
CA THR A 36 19.59 -2.53 -8.44
C THR A 36 19.12 -1.70 -9.65
N ASP A 37 18.28 -2.28 -10.52
CA ASP A 37 17.76 -1.58 -11.70
C ASP A 37 16.92 -0.35 -11.32
N HIS A 38 15.96 -0.53 -10.42
CA HIS A 38 14.96 0.46 -10.03
C HIS A 38 15.14 1.03 -8.61
N PHE A 39 16.04 0.44 -7.80
CA PHE A 39 16.21 0.81 -6.39
C PHE A 39 17.66 1.09 -6.00
N ARG A 40 17.83 1.91 -4.97
CA ARG A 40 19.10 2.11 -4.25
C ARG A 40 18.86 1.88 -2.77
N VAL A 41 19.42 0.80 -2.23
CA VAL A 41 19.27 0.43 -0.81
C VAL A 41 20.40 1.07 -0.01
N LEU A 42 20.05 2.04 0.84
CA LEU A 42 20.97 2.71 1.75
C LEU A 42 20.87 2.08 3.15
N PHE A 43 22.00 1.66 3.71
CA PHE A 43 22.07 0.98 5.01
C PHE A 43 23.32 1.39 5.81
N VAL A 44 23.33 1.15 7.12
CA VAL A 44 24.47 1.44 8.02
C VAL A 44 25.02 0.14 8.61
N GLY A 45 26.35 0.02 8.69
CA GLY A 45 27.04 -1.13 9.29
C GLY A 45 26.98 -2.40 8.44
N GLU A 46 26.87 -3.55 9.10
CA GLU A 46 26.58 -4.84 8.49
C GLU A 46 25.08 -5.09 8.58
N PRO A 47 24.36 -4.94 7.45
CA PRO A 47 23.90 -6.15 6.81
C PRO A 47 23.90 -6.02 5.28
N ALA A 48 25.08 -6.14 4.66
CA ALA A 48 25.19 -6.14 3.19
C ALA A 48 24.30 -7.24 2.55
N ALA A 49 24.14 -8.37 3.24
CA ALA A 49 23.21 -9.44 2.86
C ALA A 49 21.74 -8.99 2.92
N ALA A 50 21.30 -8.30 3.98
CA ALA A 50 19.92 -7.82 4.06
C ALA A 50 19.64 -6.71 3.05
N ALA A 51 20.61 -5.84 2.77
CA ALA A 51 20.47 -4.84 1.72
C ALA A 51 20.33 -5.48 0.32
N THR A 52 21.09 -6.54 0.06
CA THR A 52 21.01 -7.33 -1.18
C THR A 52 19.66 -8.05 -1.28
N SER A 53 19.20 -8.66 -0.19
CA SER A 53 17.90 -9.34 -0.10
C SER A 53 16.75 -8.37 -0.33
N ALA A 54 16.77 -7.21 0.33
CA ALA A 54 15.78 -6.16 0.16
C ALA A 54 15.76 -5.62 -1.28
N GLY A 55 16.91 -5.38 -1.90
CA GLY A 55 16.99 -4.97 -3.30
C GLY A 55 16.39 -6.01 -4.25
N THR A 56 16.72 -7.29 -4.04
CA THR A 56 16.19 -8.41 -4.84
C THR A 56 14.68 -8.56 -4.66
N ALA A 57 14.18 -8.45 -3.43
CA ALA A 57 12.76 -8.48 -3.13
C ALA A 57 12.02 -7.29 -3.78
N ALA A 58 12.58 -6.09 -3.68
CA ALA A 58 12.00 -4.89 -4.28
C ALA A 58 11.85 -5.02 -5.81
N GLU A 59 12.85 -5.57 -6.51
CA GLU A 59 12.77 -5.82 -7.96
C GLU A 59 11.69 -6.85 -8.33
N ARG A 60 11.57 -7.92 -7.53
CA ARG A 60 10.52 -8.93 -7.70
C ARG A 60 9.13 -8.31 -7.54
N HIS A 61 8.92 -7.55 -6.46
CA HIS A 61 7.65 -6.88 -6.20
C HIS A 61 7.34 -5.82 -7.25
N TYR A 62 8.32 -4.98 -7.62
CA TYR A 62 8.18 -3.99 -8.68
C TYR A 62 7.68 -4.63 -9.98
N SER A 63 8.33 -5.70 -10.43
CA SER A 63 7.97 -6.37 -11.70
C SER A 63 6.59 -6.99 -11.64
N ARG A 64 6.26 -7.66 -10.52
CA ARG A 64 4.95 -8.28 -10.31
C ARG A 64 3.83 -7.24 -10.25
N ILE A 65 3.98 -6.20 -9.42
CA ILE A 65 2.96 -5.16 -9.22
C ILE A 65 2.71 -4.42 -10.53
N ALA A 66 3.76 -4.00 -11.25
CA ALA A 66 3.62 -3.32 -12.54
C ALA A 66 2.84 -4.17 -13.56
N THR A 67 3.12 -5.47 -13.60
CA THR A 67 2.44 -6.43 -14.48
C THR A 67 0.98 -6.60 -14.07
N GLU A 68 0.72 -6.87 -12.79
CA GLU A 68 -0.64 -7.17 -12.30
C GLU A 68 -1.58 -5.97 -12.38
N LEU A 69 -1.07 -4.76 -12.15
CA LEU A 69 -1.83 -3.51 -12.28
C LEU A 69 -1.92 -3.02 -13.74
N GLY A 70 -1.30 -3.71 -14.69
CA GLY A 70 -1.29 -3.31 -16.10
C GLY A 70 -0.65 -1.93 -16.33
N LEU A 71 0.30 -1.55 -15.47
CA LEU A 71 1.00 -0.28 -15.54
C LEU A 71 2.05 -0.39 -16.63
N SER A 72 1.76 0.19 -17.79
CA SER A 72 2.76 0.32 -18.86
C SER A 72 3.78 1.38 -18.46
N ARG A 73 5.04 0.98 -18.26
CA ARG A 73 6.20 1.85 -18.00
C ARG A 73 6.20 2.69 -16.70
N PRO A 74 5.70 2.23 -15.53
CA PRO A 74 5.75 3.04 -14.31
C PRO A 74 7.19 3.41 -13.91
N GLY A 75 8.15 2.49 -14.04
CA GLY A 75 9.55 2.73 -13.67
C GLY A 75 10.53 2.95 -14.82
N GLN A 76 10.10 3.37 -16.02
CA GLN A 76 11.04 4.17 -16.84
C GLN A 76 11.47 5.43 -16.07
N SER A 77 10.59 5.92 -15.19
CA SER A 77 10.89 7.00 -14.25
C SER A 77 11.78 6.59 -13.07
N TRP A 78 12.01 5.28 -12.83
CA TRP A 78 12.76 4.77 -11.67
C TRP A 78 14.16 4.24 -12.01
N ARG A 79 14.65 4.52 -13.21
CA ARG A 79 15.99 4.06 -13.64
C ARG A 79 17.03 5.15 -13.43
N TRP A 80 18.30 4.74 -13.49
CA TRP A 80 19.45 5.64 -13.45
C TRP A 80 19.51 6.49 -12.16
N ASP A 81 19.52 7.81 -12.31
CA ASP A 81 19.55 8.80 -11.22
C ASP A 81 18.20 8.93 -10.50
N ARG A 82 17.13 8.37 -11.07
CA ARG A 82 15.77 8.43 -10.52
C ARG A 82 15.34 7.14 -9.83
N ARG A 83 16.25 6.29 -9.38
CA ARG A 83 15.88 5.09 -8.60
C ARG A 83 15.16 5.45 -7.30
N VAL A 84 14.25 4.59 -6.86
CA VAL A 84 13.63 4.71 -5.53
C VAL A 84 14.69 4.39 -4.49
N VAL A 85 14.81 5.25 -3.48
CA VAL A 85 15.71 5.00 -2.35
C VAL A 85 14.98 4.08 -1.37
N ILE A 86 15.62 2.97 -0.97
CA ILE A 86 15.18 2.16 0.15
C ILE A 86 16.14 2.44 1.29
N ARG A 87 15.67 3.10 2.35
CA ARG A 87 16.49 3.47 3.50
C ARG A 87 16.24 2.51 4.66
N LEU A 88 17.26 1.73 5.00
CA LEU A 88 17.27 0.80 6.13
C LEU A 88 18.05 1.40 7.31
N TYR A 89 17.30 1.92 8.27
CA TYR A 89 17.85 2.40 9.54
C TYR A 89 18.37 1.23 10.39
N PRO A 90 19.37 1.45 11.25
CA PRO A 90 19.95 0.37 12.07
C PRO A 90 19.01 -0.16 13.15
N SER A 91 18.02 0.63 13.56
CA SER A 91 17.02 0.25 14.58
C SER A 91 15.69 0.98 14.35
N GLU A 92 14.64 0.46 14.99
CA GLU A 92 13.31 1.09 15.02
C GLU A 92 13.38 2.53 15.58
N ASP A 93 14.12 2.75 16.67
CA ASP A 93 14.31 4.07 17.26
C ASP A 93 14.95 5.06 16.28
N ALA A 94 15.97 4.62 15.53
CA ALA A 94 16.62 5.46 14.53
C ALA A 94 15.66 5.81 13.37
N PHE A 95 14.84 4.84 12.93
CA PHE A 95 13.78 5.07 11.95
C PHE A 95 12.77 6.10 12.46
N ARG A 96 12.28 5.95 13.69
CA ARG A 96 11.28 6.86 14.28
C ARG A 96 11.83 8.27 14.43
N ALA A 97 13.04 8.41 14.97
CA ALA A 97 13.71 9.69 15.16
C ALA A 97 13.88 10.44 13.83
N ALA A 98 14.31 9.73 12.78
CA ALA A 98 14.60 10.35 11.48
C ALA A 98 13.33 10.66 10.67
N THR A 99 12.31 9.80 10.72
CA THR A 99 11.12 9.93 9.86
C THR A 99 9.95 10.64 10.54
N ARG A 100 9.98 10.77 11.88
CA ARG A 100 8.83 11.19 12.71
C ARG A 100 7.57 10.37 12.42
N ALA A 101 7.76 9.11 12.02
CA ALA A 101 6.66 8.21 11.75
C ALA A 101 5.91 7.87 13.05
N PRO A 102 4.58 7.72 13.00
CA PRO A 102 3.80 7.35 14.18
C PRO A 102 4.15 5.95 14.70
N GLU A 103 3.80 5.66 15.95
CA GLU A 103 4.20 4.43 16.64
C GLU A 103 3.78 3.15 15.91
N TRP A 104 2.60 3.16 15.27
CA TRP A 104 2.12 1.99 14.53
C TRP A 104 2.77 1.80 13.15
N ALA A 105 3.56 2.76 12.65
CA ALA A 105 4.17 2.67 11.33
C ALA A 105 5.36 1.69 11.33
N VAL A 106 5.23 0.63 10.53
CA VAL A 106 6.22 -0.43 10.34
C VAL A 106 7.13 -0.19 9.13
N GLY A 107 6.87 0.87 8.38
CA GLY A 107 7.55 1.34 7.18
C GLY A 107 6.89 2.62 6.70
N ARG A 108 7.48 3.28 5.72
CA ARG A 108 6.92 4.51 5.14
C ARG A 108 7.41 4.78 3.73
N ALA A 109 6.49 4.95 2.78
CA ALA A 109 6.77 5.59 1.50
C ALA A 109 6.67 7.12 1.59
N SER A 110 7.53 7.79 0.82
CA SER A 110 7.48 9.22 0.54
C SER A 110 7.59 9.42 -0.96
N ALA A 111 6.47 9.71 -1.62
CA ALA A 111 6.47 10.01 -3.05
C ALA A 111 7.26 11.27 -3.39
N ARG A 112 7.30 12.26 -2.48
CA ARG A 112 8.07 13.50 -2.64
C ARG A 112 9.58 13.23 -2.66
N LEU A 113 10.06 12.36 -1.79
CA LEU A 113 11.48 11.98 -1.73
C LEU A 113 11.81 10.80 -2.65
N GLN A 114 10.78 10.15 -3.20
CA GLN A 114 10.89 8.89 -3.90
C GLN A 114 11.67 7.86 -3.06
N GLU A 115 11.28 7.74 -1.80
CA GLU A 115 11.96 6.94 -0.78
C GLU A 115 10.98 6.01 -0.06
N ILE A 116 11.44 4.80 0.28
CA ILE A 116 10.83 3.87 1.23
C ILE A 116 11.76 3.76 2.42
N ALA A 117 11.27 4.01 3.63
CA ALA A 117 12.05 3.95 4.86
C ALA A 117 11.56 2.84 5.79
N CYS A 118 12.48 2.10 6.40
CA CYS A 118 12.23 1.09 7.44
C CYS A 118 13.52 0.83 8.24
N TRP A 119 13.55 -0.15 9.14
CA TRP A 119 14.74 -0.55 9.89
C TRP A 119 15.16 -2.00 9.60
N ALA A 120 16.44 -2.28 9.80
CA ALA A 120 17.00 -3.61 9.65
C ALA A 120 16.39 -4.59 10.66
N GLY A 121 16.04 -5.79 10.20
CA GLY A 121 15.43 -6.82 11.04
C GLY A 121 13.92 -6.65 11.26
N GLN A 122 13.27 -5.70 10.59
CA GLN A 122 11.83 -5.54 10.69
C GLN A 122 11.09 -6.79 10.18
N ALA A 123 10.19 -7.31 11.00
CA ALA A 123 9.39 -8.48 10.67
C ALA A 123 8.46 -8.19 9.50
N GLY A 124 8.40 -9.11 8.52
CA GLY A 124 7.56 -8.96 7.34
C GLY A 124 8.00 -7.84 6.38
N TRP A 125 9.21 -7.31 6.52
CA TRP A 125 9.74 -6.26 5.64
C TRP A 125 9.62 -6.61 4.16
N GLU A 126 10.06 -7.79 3.76
CA GLU A 126 10.12 -8.15 2.36
C GLU A 126 8.75 -8.48 1.77
N GLU A 127 7.90 -9.21 2.49
CA GLU A 127 6.64 -9.71 1.93
C GLU A 127 5.41 -8.85 2.31
N SER A 128 5.48 -7.97 3.31
CA SER A 128 4.38 -7.06 3.65
C SER A 128 4.76 -5.61 3.36
N VAL A 129 5.82 -5.10 3.99
CA VAL A 129 6.12 -3.65 3.90
C VAL A 129 6.56 -3.24 2.49
N LEU A 130 7.52 -3.95 1.87
CA LEU A 130 8.00 -3.61 0.54
C LEU A 130 6.90 -3.59 -0.52
N PRO A 131 6.08 -4.65 -0.73
CA PRO A 131 5.03 -4.59 -1.75
C PRO A 131 3.98 -3.51 -1.45
N HIS A 132 3.67 -3.25 -0.18
CA HIS A 132 2.74 -2.19 0.22
C HIS A 132 3.27 -0.81 -0.21
N GLU A 133 4.49 -0.47 0.20
CA GLU A 133 5.08 0.85 -0.04
C GLU A 133 5.47 1.07 -1.50
N ILE A 134 5.93 0.02 -2.21
CA ILE A 134 6.18 0.07 -3.66
C ILE A 134 4.87 0.37 -4.39
N THR A 135 3.76 -0.25 -3.98
CA THR A 135 2.45 -0.03 -4.61
C THR A 135 1.98 1.40 -4.39
N HIS A 136 2.16 1.99 -3.20
CA HIS A 136 1.87 3.40 -2.94
C HIS A 136 2.64 4.32 -3.90
N LEU A 137 3.95 4.12 -4.05
CA LEU A 137 4.78 4.93 -4.95
C LEU A 137 4.35 4.77 -6.42
N MET A 138 4.04 3.55 -6.86
CA MET A 138 3.57 3.29 -8.22
C MET A 138 2.21 3.93 -8.51
N LEU A 139 1.24 3.78 -7.60
CA LEU A 139 -0.07 4.39 -7.74
C LEU A 139 0.03 5.91 -7.75
N ARG A 140 0.86 6.50 -6.88
CA ARG A 140 1.07 7.94 -6.86
C ARG A 140 1.70 8.46 -8.16
N ALA A 141 2.70 7.76 -8.69
CA ALA A 141 3.32 8.11 -9.96
C ALA A 141 2.35 7.96 -11.15
N TYR A 142 1.42 7.00 -11.08
CA TYR A 142 0.51 6.69 -12.17
C TYR A 142 -0.79 7.51 -12.18
N LEU A 143 -1.43 7.69 -11.02
CA LEU A 143 -2.73 8.34 -10.86
C LEU A 143 -2.61 9.87 -10.73
N GLY A 144 -1.46 10.38 -10.29
CA GLY A 144 -1.28 11.81 -10.04
C GLY A 144 -1.82 12.27 -8.69
N GLN A 145 -2.14 13.56 -8.56
CA GLN A 145 -2.59 14.18 -7.31
C GLN A 145 -3.97 14.85 -7.36
N GLU A 146 -4.55 15.06 -8.55
CA GLU A 146 -5.77 15.86 -8.65
C GLU A 146 -6.72 15.37 -9.76
N PRO A 147 -7.97 15.00 -9.43
CA PRO A 147 -8.45 14.72 -8.07
C PRO A 147 -7.75 13.50 -7.47
N ASP A 148 -7.48 13.51 -6.17
CA ASP A 148 -6.95 12.32 -5.49
C ASP A 148 -7.97 11.16 -5.56
N PRO A 149 -7.52 9.93 -5.84
CA PRO A 149 -8.37 8.74 -5.83
C PRO A 149 -8.91 8.48 -4.41
N PRO A 150 -10.09 7.81 -4.27
CA PRO A 150 -10.63 7.45 -2.97
C PRO A 150 -9.64 6.65 -2.13
N ALA A 151 -9.52 6.97 -0.84
CA ALA A 151 -8.55 6.34 0.06
C ALA A 151 -8.72 4.82 0.13
N TRP A 152 -9.96 4.32 0.18
CA TRP A 152 -10.23 2.88 0.23
C TRP A 152 -9.68 2.16 -1.00
N PHE A 153 -9.67 2.81 -2.15
CA PHE A 153 -9.21 2.19 -3.39
C PHE A 153 -7.70 2.10 -3.42
N VAL A 154 -6.99 3.17 -3.03
CA VAL A 154 -5.53 3.17 -2.93
C VAL A 154 -5.07 2.13 -1.90
N GLU A 155 -5.62 2.18 -0.69
CA GLU A 155 -5.25 1.27 0.40
C GLU A 155 -5.67 -0.18 0.12
N GLY A 156 -6.82 -0.38 -0.53
CA GLY A 156 -7.25 -1.70 -0.94
C GLY A 156 -6.31 -2.31 -1.98
N VAL A 157 -5.81 -1.52 -2.93
CA VAL A 157 -4.84 -1.98 -3.94
C VAL A 157 -3.47 -2.24 -3.33
N THR A 158 -3.00 -1.41 -2.42
CA THR A 158 -1.71 -1.61 -1.74
C THR A 158 -1.75 -2.88 -0.90
N GLN A 159 -2.80 -3.08 -0.12
CA GLN A 159 -3.00 -4.32 0.65
C GLN A 159 -3.20 -5.53 -0.26
N TRP A 160 -3.91 -5.41 -1.38
CA TRP A 160 -4.06 -6.53 -2.32
C TRP A 160 -2.74 -6.96 -2.96
N MET A 161 -1.74 -6.08 -2.99
CA MET A 161 -0.40 -6.41 -3.45
C MET A 161 0.47 -7.05 -2.35
N GLU A 162 0.05 -7.10 -1.09
CA GLU A 162 0.70 -7.90 -0.05
C GLU A 162 0.19 -9.36 -0.13
N PRO A 163 1.07 -10.38 -0.24
CA PRO A 163 0.65 -11.78 -0.36
C PRO A 163 -0.30 -12.26 0.75
N ASP A 164 0.03 -11.96 2.02
CA ASP A 164 -0.76 -12.41 3.16
C ASP A 164 -2.12 -11.70 3.24
N ARG A 165 -2.17 -10.39 2.95
CA ARG A 165 -3.42 -9.63 2.95
C ARG A 165 -4.32 -10.06 1.79
N ARG A 166 -3.73 -10.32 0.62
CA ARG A 166 -4.45 -10.89 -0.52
C ARG A 166 -5.06 -12.24 -0.18
N ALA A 167 -4.29 -13.14 0.43
CA ALA A 167 -4.78 -14.46 0.85
C ALA A 167 -5.92 -14.34 1.87
N ALA A 168 -5.86 -13.33 2.75
CA ALA A 168 -6.86 -13.09 3.79
C ALA A 168 -8.03 -12.18 3.35
N ALA A 169 -8.08 -11.69 2.11
CA ALA A 169 -9.02 -10.63 1.71
C ALA A 169 -10.50 -11.03 1.85
N ASP A 170 -10.85 -12.27 1.55
CA ASP A 170 -12.24 -12.75 1.68
C ASP A 170 -12.62 -12.99 3.15
N GLU A 171 -11.67 -13.47 3.94
CA GLU A 171 -11.87 -13.59 5.39
C GLU A 171 -12.04 -12.21 6.05
N ALA A 172 -11.25 -11.23 5.61
CA ALA A 172 -11.35 -9.84 6.05
C ALA A 172 -12.75 -9.26 5.75
N GLY A 173 -13.27 -9.48 4.54
CA GLY A 173 -14.62 -9.06 4.18
C GLY A 173 -15.71 -9.78 4.98
N ARG A 174 -15.63 -11.12 5.09
CA ARG A 174 -16.55 -11.92 5.92
C ARG A 174 -16.55 -11.48 7.38
N TRP A 175 -15.40 -11.08 7.91
CA TRP A 175 -15.32 -10.54 9.26
C TRP A 175 -16.08 -9.22 9.38
N VAL A 176 -15.89 -8.29 8.44
CA VAL A 176 -16.57 -6.99 8.44
C VAL A 176 -18.10 -7.16 8.38
N LEU A 177 -18.59 -8.08 7.55
CA LEU A 177 -20.01 -8.38 7.43
C LEU A 177 -20.57 -9.03 8.71
N ARG A 178 -19.92 -10.08 9.23
CA ARG A 178 -20.38 -10.80 10.43
C ARG A 178 -20.41 -9.94 11.69
N GLU A 179 -19.46 -9.03 11.84
CA GLU A 179 -19.38 -8.14 13.00
C GLU A 179 -20.30 -6.91 12.88
N GLY A 180 -21.05 -6.78 11.77
CA GLY A 180 -21.90 -5.61 11.53
C GLY A 180 -21.11 -4.30 11.39
N ARG A 181 -19.85 -4.39 10.91
CA ARG A 181 -18.91 -3.27 10.79
C ARG A 181 -18.75 -2.77 9.35
N SER A 182 -19.55 -3.27 8.43
CA SER A 182 -19.53 -2.84 7.03
C SER A 182 -19.88 -1.37 6.92
N VAL A 183 -19.00 -0.61 6.28
CA VAL A 183 -19.25 0.78 5.90
C VAL A 183 -19.95 0.76 4.54
N PRO A 184 -21.08 1.45 4.35
CA PRO A 184 -21.72 1.56 3.03
C PRO A 184 -20.72 2.05 1.98
N ALA A 185 -20.69 1.45 0.79
CA ALA A 185 -19.64 1.73 -0.19
C ALA A 185 -19.63 3.20 -0.65
N GLU A 186 -20.79 3.85 -0.67
CA GLU A 186 -20.93 5.28 -0.95
C GLU A 186 -20.24 6.14 0.13
N GLN A 187 -20.42 5.79 1.40
CA GLN A 187 -19.75 6.44 2.52
C GLN A 187 -18.24 6.17 2.47
N LEU A 188 -17.84 4.91 2.28
CA LEU A 188 -16.45 4.49 2.16
C LEU A 188 -15.71 5.27 1.06
N ASN A 189 -16.40 5.56 -0.05
CA ASN A 189 -15.87 6.33 -1.17
C ASN A 189 -15.57 7.80 -0.84
N GLY A 190 -16.19 8.35 0.19
CA GLY A 190 -15.98 9.73 0.66
C GLY A 190 -15.06 9.87 1.86
N MET A 191 -14.60 8.76 2.47
CA MET A 191 -13.75 8.80 3.65
C MET A 191 -12.33 9.28 3.33
N ALA A 192 -11.76 10.05 4.27
CA ALA A 192 -10.39 10.52 4.25
C ALA A 192 -9.64 10.07 5.52
N ALA A 193 -8.32 10.29 5.57
CA ALA A 193 -7.48 9.87 6.70
C ALA A 193 -7.97 10.37 8.07
N ARG A 194 -8.57 11.57 8.13
CA ARG A 194 -9.17 12.13 9.36
C ARG A 194 -10.31 11.28 9.94
N ASP A 195 -11.00 10.52 9.08
CA ASP A 195 -12.14 9.69 9.45
C ASP A 195 -11.69 8.32 10.01
N LEU A 196 -10.37 8.05 10.00
CA LEU A 196 -9.75 6.80 10.44
C LEU A 196 -9.06 6.93 11.80
N ALA A 197 -9.40 7.94 12.59
CA ALA A 197 -8.82 8.16 13.92
C ALA A 197 -9.25 7.11 14.96
N ASP A 198 -10.46 6.55 14.82
CA ASP A 198 -10.92 5.44 15.65
C ASP A 198 -10.29 4.11 15.16
N PRO A 199 -9.52 3.38 15.99
CA PRO A 199 -8.86 2.14 15.58
C PRO A 199 -9.83 1.06 15.10
N VAL A 200 -11.05 1.03 15.65
CA VAL A 200 -12.08 0.05 15.27
C VAL A 200 -12.61 0.36 13.87
N ALA A 201 -12.98 1.60 13.60
CA ALA A 201 -13.40 2.07 12.27
C ALA A 201 -12.28 1.90 11.25
N ALA A 202 -11.04 2.24 11.60
CA ALA A 202 -9.87 2.03 10.74
C ALA A 202 -9.70 0.55 10.37
N THR A 203 -9.80 -0.36 11.35
CA THR A 203 -9.72 -1.80 11.09
C THR A 203 -10.78 -2.26 10.08
N ALA A 204 -12.02 -1.79 10.24
CA ALA A 204 -13.10 -2.13 9.32
C ALA A 204 -12.85 -1.57 7.93
N PHE A 205 -12.42 -0.30 7.84
CA PHE A 205 -12.06 0.37 6.59
C PHE A 205 -11.04 -0.42 5.76
N TYR A 206 -9.88 -0.75 6.35
CA TYR A 206 -8.81 -1.45 5.64
C TYR A 206 -9.23 -2.87 5.23
N ARG A 207 -9.88 -3.61 6.13
CA ARG A 207 -10.38 -4.97 5.83
C ARG A 207 -11.40 -4.98 4.72
N GLN A 208 -12.31 -4.01 4.71
CA GLN A 208 -13.31 -3.89 3.66
C GLN A 208 -12.68 -3.44 2.34
N ALA A 209 -11.74 -2.49 2.37
CA ALA A 209 -11.02 -1.99 1.20
C ALA A 209 -10.29 -3.11 0.44
N VAL A 210 -9.46 -3.90 1.11
CA VAL A 210 -8.74 -5.02 0.45
C VAL A 210 -9.70 -6.08 -0.08
N SER A 211 -10.81 -6.32 0.61
CA SER A 211 -11.82 -7.29 0.18
C SER A 211 -12.57 -6.83 -1.08
N LEU A 212 -12.96 -5.55 -1.13
CA LEU A 212 -13.60 -4.93 -2.30
C LEU A 212 -12.66 -4.93 -3.52
N VAL A 213 -11.39 -4.57 -3.32
CA VAL A 213 -10.40 -4.63 -4.41
C VAL A 213 -10.18 -6.07 -4.86
N GLY A 214 -10.15 -7.03 -3.93
CA GLY A 214 -10.08 -8.45 -4.27
C GLY A 214 -11.23 -8.93 -5.13
N PHE A 215 -12.46 -8.51 -4.82
CA PHE A 215 -13.63 -8.74 -5.67
C PHE A 215 -13.44 -8.15 -7.07
N LEU A 216 -13.01 -6.89 -7.18
CA LEU A 216 -12.76 -6.24 -8.49
C LEU A 216 -11.70 -6.99 -9.32
N PHE A 217 -10.64 -7.48 -8.67
CA PHE A 217 -9.59 -8.27 -9.32
C PHE A 217 -10.10 -9.65 -9.75
N ARG A 218 -10.88 -10.36 -8.93
CA ARG A 218 -11.41 -11.68 -9.31
C ARG A 218 -12.37 -11.62 -10.49
N HIS A 219 -13.23 -10.60 -10.54
CA HIS A 219 -14.21 -10.43 -11.61
C HIS A 219 -13.63 -9.78 -12.87
N GLY A 220 -12.47 -9.15 -12.78
CA GLY A 220 -11.88 -8.39 -13.89
C GLY A 220 -10.53 -8.89 -14.41
N GLY A 221 -9.82 -9.66 -13.61
CA GLY A 221 -8.39 -9.91 -13.80
C GLY A 221 -7.56 -8.63 -13.87
N SER A 222 -6.27 -8.79 -14.15
CA SER A 222 -5.34 -7.67 -14.35
C SER A 222 -5.75 -6.72 -15.48
N GLU A 223 -6.39 -7.23 -16.54
CA GLU A 223 -6.73 -6.42 -17.71
C GLU A 223 -7.82 -5.37 -17.41
N ARG A 224 -8.94 -5.81 -16.82
CA ARG A 224 -10.00 -4.86 -16.44
C ARG A 224 -9.56 -4.00 -15.27
N PHE A 225 -8.80 -4.53 -14.31
CA PHE A 225 -8.30 -3.72 -13.21
C PHE A 225 -7.36 -2.60 -13.70
N GLY A 226 -6.43 -2.89 -14.61
CA GLY A 226 -5.61 -1.86 -15.25
C GLY A 226 -6.44 -0.84 -16.05
N ARG A 227 -7.58 -1.26 -16.62
CA ARG A 227 -8.56 -0.35 -17.26
C ARG A 227 -9.24 0.55 -16.24
N LEU A 228 -9.63 0.02 -15.07
CA LEU A 228 -10.17 0.79 -13.96
C LEU A 228 -9.18 1.88 -13.52
N LEU A 229 -7.90 1.51 -13.30
CA LEU A 229 -6.85 2.46 -12.95
C LEU A 229 -6.69 3.57 -14.00
N ARG A 230 -6.75 3.23 -15.30
CA ARG A 230 -6.75 4.25 -16.37
C ARG A 230 -7.94 5.19 -16.27
N GLN A 231 -9.15 4.68 -16.02
CA GLN A 231 -10.33 5.52 -15.89
C GLN A 231 -10.22 6.48 -14.70
N VAL A 232 -9.69 6.01 -13.57
CA VAL A 232 -9.44 6.85 -12.38
C VAL A 232 -8.39 7.91 -12.68
N ARG A 233 -7.26 7.53 -13.29
CA ARG A 233 -6.21 8.47 -13.74
C ARG A 233 -6.75 9.55 -14.67
N ASP A 234 -7.65 9.17 -15.58
CA ASP A 234 -8.23 10.09 -16.57
C ASP A 234 -9.35 10.96 -15.96
N GLY A 235 -9.48 10.99 -14.63
CA GLY A 235 -10.35 11.91 -13.90
C GLY A 235 -11.80 11.46 -13.73
N LYS A 236 -12.14 10.21 -14.09
CA LYS A 236 -13.50 9.71 -13.83
C LYS A 236 -13.73 9.51 -12.33
N THR A 237 -14.94 9.82 -11.88
CA THR A 237 -15.39 9.41 -10.54
C THR A 237 -15.32 7.89 -10.43
N MET A 238 -15.12 7.38 -9.20
CA MET A 238 -15.03 5.94 -8.96
C MET A 238 -16.23 5.17 -9.53
N GLU A 239 -17.45 5.67 -9.33
CA GLU A 239 -18.65 5.08 -9.90
C GLU A 239 -18.63 5.05 -11.44
N ALA A 240 -18.26 6.15 -12.09
CA ALA A 240 -18.18 6.20 -13.55
C ALA A 240 -17.06 5.29 -14.10
N ALA A 241 -15.96 5.14 -13.35
CA ALA A 241 -14.86 4.26 -13.67
C ALA A 241 -15.24 2.77 -13.54
N LEU A 242 -15.96 2.41 -12.47
CA LEU A 242 -16.54 1.07 -12.26
C LEU A 242 -17.54 0.74 -13.37
N ARG A 243 -18.49 1.64 -13.65
CA ARG A 243 -19.49 1.47 -14.71
C ARG A 243 -18.89 1.28 -16.08
N PHE A 244 -17.82 2.00 -16.38
CA PHE A 244 -17.11 1.83 -17.65
C PHE A 244 -16.39 0.49 -17.74
N THR A 245 -15.81 0.02 -16.64
CA THR A 245 -14.92 -1.15 -16.62
C THR A 245 -15.69 -2.47 -16.46
N TYR A 246 -16.78 -2.44 -15.71
CA TYR A 246 -17.63 -3.56 -15.32
C TYR A 246 -19.11 -3.30 -15.68
N PRO A 247 -19.45 -2.99 -16.95
CA PRO A 247 -20.74 -2.42 -17.33
C PRO A 247 -21.95 -3.35 -17.07
N GLU A 248 -21.71 -4.66 -17.06
CA GLU A 248 -22.74 -5.69 -16.83
C GLU A 248 -23.01 -5.93 -15.34
N THR A 249 -22.05 -5.59 -14.47
CA THR A 249 -22.10 -5.95 -13.05
C THR A 249 -22.17 -4.74 -12.12
N LEU A 250 -21.40 -3.68 -12.36
CA LEU A 250 -21.26 -2.54 -11.44
C LEU A 250 -21.72 -1.26 -12.12
N ARG A 251 -22.87 -0.71 -11.73
CA ARG A 251 -23.35 0.58 -12.24
C ARG A 251 -23.30 1.71 -11.20
N SER A 252 -23.16 1.33 -9.94
CA SER A 252 -23.11 2.23 -8.77
C SER A 252 -22.15 1.70 -7.70
N MET A 253 -21.78 2.55 -6.73
CA MET A 253 -21.09 2.09 -5.52
C MET A 253 -21.93 1.06 -4.74
N LYS A 254 -23.27 1.22 -4.72
CA LYS A 254 -24.19 0.28 -4.10
C LYS A 254 -24.20 -1.10 -4.78
N ASP A 255 -24.05 -1.17 -6.10
CA ASP A 255 -23.92 -2.45 -6.81
C ASP A 255 -22.64 -3.18 -6.40
N LEU A 256 -21.54 -2.43 -6.24
CA LEU A 256 -20.29 -2.98 -5.74
C LEU A 256 -20.48 -3.59 -4.35
N GLU A 257 -21.07 -2.84 -3.42
CA GLU A 257 -21.38 -3.33 -2.07
C GLU A 257 -22.24 -4.60 -2.10
N THR A 258 -23.36 -4.55 -2.82
CA THR A 258 -24.35 -5.64 -2.84
C THR A 258 -23.76 -6.93 -3.42
N ARG A 259 -23.00 -6.82 -4.51
CA ARG A 259 -22.42 -7.99 -5.17
C ARG A 259 -21.23 -8.55 -4.41
N TRP A 260 -20.39 -7.68 -3.84
CA TRP A 260 -19.30 -8.09 -2.96
C TRP A 260 -19.83 -8.83 -1.74
N ALA A 261 -20.83 -8.28 -1.06
CA ALA A 261 -21.43 -8.92 0.12
C ALA A 261 -22.02 -10.30 -0.23
N LYS A 262 -22.77 -10.37 -1.33
CA LYS A 262 -23.36 -11.63 -1.82
C LYS A 262 -22.33 -12.72 -2.18
N GLU A 263 -21.13 -12.34 -2.64
CA GLU A 263 -20.07 -13.33 -2.91
C GLU A 263 -19.46 -13.92 -1.64
N LEU A 264 -19.53 -13.18 -0.53
CA LEU A 264 -18.92 -13.57 0.74
C LEU A 264 -19.88 -14.32 1.68
N GLU A 265 -21.18 -14.34 1.36
CA GLU A 265 -22.22 -15.18 1.99
C GLU A 265 -22.05 -16.66 1.63
#